data_AF-A0A3B9RWN1-F1
#
_entry.id   AF-A0A3B9RWN1-F1
#
_cell.length_a   1.000
_cell.length_b   1.000
_cell.length_c   1.000
_cell.angle_alpha   90.00
_cell.angle_beta   90.00
_cell.angle_gamma   90.00
#
_symmetry.space_group_name_H-M   'P 1'
#
loop_
_entity.id
_entity.type
_entity.pdbx_description
1 polymer ?
#
loop_
_entity_poly.entity_id
_entity_poly.type
_entity_poly.pdbx_seq_one_letter_code
_entity_poly.pdbx_strand_id
1 'polypeptide(L)'
;MGNKKLTDSDLILLLEKQVLLLKELLDFSQRQFAENDPVGLDRLLLQKERCFEEMQKVDSLLERWYTQFQRELNQGEKTLEQTLQELLEKILHSEKNFEQVVGREKKAVSLQIDELSRQMLYRKEPLQQRAKIKNMMT
;
A
#
# COMPACT_ATOMS: atom_id res chain seq x y z
N MET A 1 -21.32 -0.28 20.53
CA MET A 1 -21.29 -1.72 20.87
C MET A 1 -20.89 -1.82 22.33
N GLY A 2 -21.83 -2.22 23.20
CA GLY A 2 -21.71 -2.09 24.64
C GLY A 2 -20.61 -2.94 25.28
N ASN A 3 -20.20 -2.55 26.49
CA ASN A 3 -19.27 -3.19 27.42
C ASN A 3 -19.54 -4.70 27.61
N LYS A 4 -19.20 -5.54 26.62
CA LYS A 4 -19.01 -6.98 26.85
C LYS A 4 -17.61 -7.14 27.41
N LYS A 5 -17.52 -7.65 28.65
CA LYS A 5 -16.24 -8.02 29.25
C LYS A 5 -15.60 -9.09 28.36
N LEU A 6 -14.37 -8.83 27.94
CA LEU A 6 -13.54 -9.84 27.28
C LEU A 6 -13.38 -11.04 28.22
N THR A 7 -13.53 -12.23 27.65
CA THR A 7 -13.31 -13.51 28.30
C THR A 7 -11.96 -14.09 27.87
N ASP A 8 -11.40 -15.00 28.66
CA ASP A 8 -10.12 -15.63 28.37
C ASP A 8 -10.13 -16.38 27.01
N SER A 9 -11.27 -16.96 26.65
CA SER A 9 -11.48 -17.64 25.37
C SER A 9 -11.56 -16.71 24.16
N ASP A 10 -11.68 -15.39 24.34
CA ASP A 10 -11.80 -14.45 23.22
C ASP A 10 -10.47 -14.24 22.49
N LEU A 11 -9.32 -14.56 23.11
CA LEU A 11 -8.01 -14.37 22.48
C LEU A 11 -7.89 -15.13 21.16
N ILE A 12 -8.27 -16.40 21.13
CA ILE A 12 -8.15 -17.22 19.92
C ILE A 12 -8.99 -16.63 18.78
N LEU A 13 -10.18 -16.12 19.07
CA LEU A 13 -11.07 -15.48 18.09
C LEU A 13 -10.48 -14.17 17.56
N LEU A 14 -9.81 -13.40 18.42
CA LEU A 14 -9.14 -12.17 18.01
C LEU A 14 -7.94 -12.48 17.10
N LEU A 15 -7.12 -13.47 17.46
CA LEU A 15 -5.99 -13.91 16.64
C LEU A 15 -6.45 -14.49 15.30
N GLU A 16 -7.49 -15.32 15.28
CA GLU A 16 -8.09 -15.83 14.04
C GLU A 16 -8.62 -14.71 13.14
N LYS A 17 -9.29 -13.71 13.73
CA LYS A 17 -9.75 -12.53 12.98
C LYS A 17 -8.57 -11.76 12.39
N GLN A 18 -7.50 -11.57 13.16
CA GLN A 18 -6.29 -10.89 12.68
C GLN A 18 -5.62 -11.67 11.53
N VAL A 19 -5.57 -13.01 11.60
CA VAL A 19 -5.06 -13.86 10.50
C VAL A 19 -5.89 -13.68 9.24
N LEU A 20 -7.22 -13.63 9.34
CA LEU A 20 -8.10 -13.43 8.19
C LEU A 20 -7.86 -12.06 7.54
N LEU A 21 -7.80 -11.00 8.34
CA LEU A 21 -7.52 -9.65 7.85
C LEU A 21 -6.16 -9.57 7.15
N LEU A 22 -5.11 -10.18 7.71
CA LEU A 22 -3.79 -10.20 7.07
C LEU A 22 -3.78 -11.01 5.76
N LYS A 23 -4.55 -12.09 5.66
CA LYS A 23 -4.70 -12.82 4.39
C LYS A 23 -5.37 -11.97 3.32
N GLU A 24 -6.41 -11.21 3.67
CA GLU A 24 -7.04 -10.27 2.75
C GLU A 24 -6.07 -9.16 2.34
N LEU A 25 -5.34 -8.59 3.31
CA LEU A 25 -4.33 -7.58 3.02
C LEU A 25 -3.26 -8.10 2.07
N LEU A 26 -2.76 -9.32 2.28
CA LEU A 26 -1.79 -9.96 1.39
C LEU A 26 -2.33 -10.14 -0.04
N ASP A 27 -3.58 -10.58 -0.18
CA ASP A 27 -4.24 -10.69 -1.49
C ASP A 27 -4.31 -9.31 -2.17
N PHE A 28 -4.69 -8.25 -1.45
CA PHE A 28 -4.65 -6.88 -2.00
C PHE A 28 -3.22 -6.43 -2.37
N SER A 29 -2.23 -6.74 -1.53
CA SER A 29 -0.81 -6.45 -1.77
C SER A 29 -0.24 -7.17 -3.00
N GLN A 30 -0.83 -8.27 -3.42
CA GLN A 30 -0.44 -9.00 -4.64
C GLN A 30 -1.22 -8.52 -5.86
N ARG A 31 -2.50 -8.19 -5.72
CA ARG A 31 -3.34 -7.70 -6.83
C ARG A 31 -2.86 -6.38 -7.42
N GLN A 32 -2.25 -5.51 -6.62
CA GLN A 32 -1.74 -4.22 -7.09
C GLN A 32 -0.72 -4.33 -8.23
N PHE A 33 0.00 -5.45 -8.34
CA PHE A 33 0.94 -5.67 -9.44
C PHE A 33 0.27 -5.93 -10.80
N ALA A 34 -0.99 -6.38 -10.80
CA ALA A 34 -1.76 -6.61 -12.01
C ALA A 34 -2.64 -5.42 -12.38
N GLU A 35 -2.77 -4.45 -11.48
CA GLU A 35 -3.66 -3.31 -11.65
C GLU A 35 -2.97 -2.20 -12.44
N ASN A 36 -3.44 -2.00 -13.67
CA ASN A 36 -2.92 -0.98 -14.58
C ASN A 36 -3.91 0.17 -14.77
N ASP A 37 -5.14 0.02 -14.27
CA ASP A 37 -6.17 1.06 -14.31
C ASP A 37 -6.12 1.90 -13.03
N PRO A 38 -5.97 3.24 -13.13
CA PRO A 38 -5.98 4.12 -11.97
C PRO A 38 -7.22 3.96 -11.08
N VAL A 39 -8.40 3.72 -11.67
CA VAL A 39 -9.65 3.55 -10.90
C VAL A 39 -9.64 2.24 -10.11
N GLY A 40 -9.12 1.17 -10.71
CA GLY A 40 -8.88 -0.11 -10.03
C GLY A 40 -7.90 0.03 -8.85
N LEU A 41 -6.80 0.77 -9.06
CA LEU A 41 -5.79 1.00 -8.03
C LEU A 41 -6.35 1.81 -6.85
N ASP A 42 -7.09 2.90 -7.12
CA ASP A 42 -7.74 3.70 -6.09
C ASP A 42 -8.72 2.87 -5.26
N ARG A 43 -9.51 2.01 -5.91
CA ARG A 43 -10.42 1.08 -5.21
C ARG A 43 -9.65 0.11 -4.32
N LEU A 44 -8.53 -0.43 -4.81
CA LEU A 44 -7.69 -1.36 -4.06
C LEU A 44 -7.07 -0.69 -2.81
N LEU A 45 -6.60 0.55 -2.95
CA LEU A 45 -6.09 1.34 -1.83
C LEU A 45 -7.17 1.57 -0.75
N LEU A 46 -8.40 1.90 -1.15
CA LEU A 46 -9.53 2.02 -0.22
C LEU A 46 -9.85 0.70 0.50
N GLN A 47 -9.70 -0.44 -0.18
CA GLN A 47 -9.90 -1.75 0.44
C GLN A 47 -8.80 -2.06 1.48
N LYS A 48 -7.55 -1.73 1.16
CA LYS A 48 -6.44 -1.84 2.12
C LYS A 48 -6.65 -0.95 3.34
N GLU A 49 -7.08 0.30 3.14
CA GLU A 49 -7.35 1.24 4.24
C GLU A 49 -8.43 0.71 5.19
N ARG A 50 -9.55 0.20 4.65
CA ARG A 50 -10.59 -0.47 5.45
C ARG A 50 -10.06 -1.68 6.22
N CYS A 51 -9.19 -2.47 5.58
CA CYS A 51 -8.55 -3.61 6.24
C CYS A 51 -7.68 -3.15 7.43
N PHE A 52 -6.93 -2.05 7.27
CA PHE A 52 -6.15 -1.46 8.35
C PHE A 52 -7.02 -0.92 9.49
N GLU A 53 -8.13 -0.23 9.18
CA GLU A 53 -9.07 0.23 10.21
C GLU A 53 -9.65 -0.93 11.03
N GLU A 54 -10.01 -2.03 10.39
CA GLU A 54 -10.49 -3.23 11.09
C GLU A 54 -9.37 -3.89 11.91
N MET A 55 -8.14 -3.92 11.40
CA MET A 55 -6.98 -4.45 12.11
C MET A 55 -6.69 -3.63 13.37
N GLN A 56 -6.71 -2.31 13.30
CA GLN A 56 -6.53 -1.42 14.47
C GLN A 56 -7.58 -1.65 15.56
N LYS A 57 -8.83 -1.96 15.17
CA LYS A 57 -9.89 -2.33 16.14
C LYS A 57 -9.57 -3.65 16.82
N VAL A 58 -9.04 -4.63 16.10
CA VAL A 58 -8.62 -5.93 16.66
C VAL A 58 -7.41 -5.75 17.57
N ASP A 59 -6.41 -4.99 17.16
CA ASP A 59 -5.22 -4.69 17.96
C ASP A 59 -5.59 -4.02 19.29
N SER A 60 -6.51 -3.04 19.25
CA SER A 60 -7.03 -2.39 20.46
C SER A 60 -7.73 -3.37 21.42
N LEU A 61 -8.37 -4.42 20.90
CA LEU A 61 -9.00 -5.46 21.72
C LEU A 61 -7.97 -6.44 22.27
N LEU A 62 -6.95 -6.80 21.47
CA LEU A 62 -5.83 -7.65 21.90
C LEU A 62 -5.04 -6.98 23.03
N GLU A 63 -4.71 -5.69 22.92
CA GLU A 63 -4.02 -4.93 23.98
C GLU A 63 -4.80 -4.98 25.30
N ARG A 64 -6.12 -4.78 25.24
CA ARG A 64 -7.00 -4.88 26.43
C ARG A 64 -7.01 -6.28 27.01
N TRP A 65 -7.07 -7.29 26.15
CA TRP A 65 -7.05 -8.69 26.57
C TRP A 65 -5.73 -9.04 27.29
N TYR A 66 -4.59 -8.70 26.68
CA TYR A 66 -3.26 -8.95 27.26
C TYR A 66 -3.06 -8.25 28.59
N THR A 67 -3.58 -7.02 28.73
CA THR A 67 -3.53 -6.27 30.00
C THR A 67 -4.39 -6.94 31.09
N GLN A 68 -5.51 -7.58 30.73
CA GLN A 68 -6.47 -8.13 31.67
C GLN A 68 -6.12 -9.54 32.16
N PHE A 69 -5.63 -10.42 31.28
CA PHE A 69 -5.46 -11.85 31.60
C PHE A 69 -4.01 -12.27 31.88
N GLN A 70 -3.00 -11.50 31.43
CA GLN A 70 -1.57 -11.69 31.71
C GLN A 70 -1.11 -13.16 31.84
N ARG A 71 -1.54 -14.02 30.90
CA ARG A 71 -1.19 -15.44 30.87
C ARG A 71 -0.36 -15.79 29.65
N GLU A 72 0.35 -16.91 29.75
CA GLU A 72 1.03 -17.50 28.59
C GLU A 72 0.02 -18.03 27.55
N LEU A 73 0.46 -17.99 26.30
CA LEU A 73 -0.30 -18.48 25.16
C LEU A 73 -0.33 -20.01 25.15
N ASN A 74 -1.51 -20.55 24.83
CA ASN A 74 -1.66 -21.97 24.56
C ASN A 74 -1.05 -22.35 23.20
N GLN A 75 -0.95 -23.64 22.91
CA GLN A 75 -0.32 -24.11 21.68
C GLN A 75 -1.03 -23.62 20.40
N GLY A 76 -2.37 -23.53 20.41
CA GLY A 76 -3.14 -23.03 19.27
C GLY A 76 -2.90 -21.55 19.01
N GLU A 77 -2.89 -20.75 20.08
CA GLU A 77 -2.57 -19.32 20.04
C GLU A 77 -1.13 -19.08 19.54
N LYS A 78 -0.15 -19.89 19.98
CA LYS A 78 1.23 -19.82 19.48
C LYS A 78 1.33 -20.11 17.98
N THR A 79 0.59 -21.11 17.48
CA THR A 79 0.54 -21.40 16.04
C THR A 79 -0.10 -20.25 15.25
N LEU A 80 -1.13 -19.62 15.79
CA LEU A 80 -1.72 -18.42 15.19
C LEU A 80 -0.73 -17.25 15.17
N GLU A 81 0.01 -16.99 16.24
CA GLU A 81 1.05 -15.95 16.26
C GLU A 81 2.16 -16.19 15.22
N GLN A 82 2.63 -17.44 15.09
CA GLN A 82 3.58 -17.79 14.03
C GLN A 82 3.01 -17.50 12.64
N THR A 83 1.75 -17.90 12.42
CA THR A 83 1.05 -17.62 11.15
C THR A 83 0.93 -16.12 10.88
N LEU A 84 0.61 -15.32 11.90
CA LEU A 84 0.55 -13.87 11.81
C LEU A 84 1.91 -13.28 11.40
N GLN A 85 2.99 -13.73 12.05
CA GLN A 85 4.34 -13.26 11.73
C GLN A 85 4.73 -13.60 10.29
N GLU A 86 4.47 -14.83 9.83
CA GLU A 86 4.73 -15.21 8.44
C GLU A 86 3.93 -14.37 7.43
N LEU A 87 2.67 -14.06 7.74
CA LEU A 87 1.84 -13.21 6.88
C LEU A 87 2.38 -11.79 6.81
N LEU A 88 2.76 -11.20 7.96
CA LEU A 88 3.34 -9.87 8.02
C LEU A 88 4.64 -9.77 7.20
N GLU A 89 5.51 -10.78 7.28
CA GLU A 89 6.74 -10.82 6.48
C GLU A 89 6.45 -10.87 4.98
N LYS A 90 5.48 -11.69 4.57
CA LYS A 90 5.05 -11.78 3.15
C LYS A 90 4.47 -10.46 2.65
N ILE A 91 3.62 -9.80 3.45
CA ILE A 91 3.03 -8.50 3.12
C ILE A 91 4.15 -7.46 3.01
N LEU A 92 5.05 -7.37 3.99
CA LEU A 92 6.16 -6.42 3.98
C LEU A 92 7.02 -6.59 2.72
N HIS A 93 7.32 -7.83 2.34
CA HIS A 93 8.08 -8.10 1.13
C HIS A 93 7.32 -7.67 -0.13
N SER A 94 6.01 -7.98 -0.21
CA SER A 94 5.15 -7.58 -1.32
C SER A 94 5.08 -6.06 -1.48
N GLU A 95 4.88 -5.32 -0.39
CA GLU A 95 4.79 -3.85 -0.41
C GLU A 95 6.13 -3.19 -0.77
N LYS A 96 7.25 -3.68 -0.23
CA LYS A 96 8.58 -3.17 -0.61
C LYS A 96 8.88 -3.39 -2.09
N ASN A 97 8.48 -4.52 -2.64
CA ASN A 97 8.66 -4.79 -4.07
C ASN A 97 7.79 -3.86 -4.92
N PHE A 98 6.55 -3.61 -4.50
CA PHE A 98 5.65 -2.71 -5.21
C PHE A 98 6.12 -1.26 -5.14
N GLU A 99 6.62 -0.80 -3.99
CA GLU A 99 7.26 0.51 -3.83
C GLU A 99 8.39 0.72 -4.86
N GLN A 100 9.21 -0.31 -5.10
CA GLN A 100 10.25 -0.24 -6.14
C GLN A 100 9.69 -0.12 -7.55
N VAL A 101 8.58 -0.80 -7.86
CA VAL A 101 7.89 -0.69 -9.16
C VAL A 101 7.39 0.74 -9.36
N VAL A 102 6.62 1.26 -8.41
CA VAL A 102 6.09 2.63 -8.43
C VAL A 102 7.22 3.66 -8.51
N GLY A 103 8.33 3.44 -7.80
CA GLY A 103 9.50 4.30 -7.84
C GLY A 103 10.15 4.37 -9.23
N ARG A 104 10.21 3.25 -9.95
CA ARG A 104 10.72 3.19 -11.33
C ARG A 104 9.77 3.90 -12.30
N GLU A 105 8.47 3.68 -12.17
CA GLU A 105 7.45 4.33 -13.00
C GLU A 105 7.46 5.85 -12.81
N LYS A 106 7.48 6.32 -11.56
CA LYS A 106 7.63 7.75 -11.24
C LYS A 106 8.83 8.36 -11.94
N LYS A 107 10.00 7.70 -11.87
CA LYS A 107 11.22 8.18 -12.53
C LYS A 107 11.06 8.25 -14.05
N ALA A 108 10.45 7.23 -14.66
CA ALA A 108 10.20 7.21 -16.11
C ALA A 108 9.27 8.36 -16.54
N VAL A 109 8.18 8.59 -15.80
CA VAL A 109 7.23 9.68 -16.06
C VAL A 109 7.92 11.04 -15.92
N SER A 110 8.72 11.26 -14.87
CA SER A 110 9.48 12.51 -14.71
C SER A 110 10.40 12.79 -15.90
N LEU A 111 11.13 11.78 -16.40
CA LEU A 111 11.99 11.94 -17.58
C LEU A 111 11.21 12.30 -18.84
N GLN A 112 10.02 11.71 -19.03
CA GLN A 112 9.15 12.05 -20.16
C GLN A 112 8.62 13.48 -20.07
N ILE A 113 8.23 13.94 -18.87
CA ILE A 113 7.79 15.32 -18.64
C ILE A 113 8.91 16.32 -18.93
N ASP A 114 10.13 16.04 -18.48
CA ASP A 114 11.30 16.89 -18.73
C ASP A 114 11.59 17.01 -20.24
N GLU A 115 11.50 15.89 -20.97
CA GLU A 115 11.70 15.87 -22.42
C GLU A 115 10.60 16.65 -23.17
N LEU A 116 9.34 16.45 -22.81
CA LEU A 116 8.23 17.22 -23.39
C LEU A 116 8.41 18.72 -23.13
N SER A 117 8.85 19.09 -21.94
CA SER A 117 9.13 20.49 -21.58
C SER A 117 10.21 21.09 -22.48
N ARG A 118 11.31 20.36 -22.73
CA ARG A 118 12.36 20.77 -23.67
C ARG A 118 11.83 20.94 -25.10
N GLN A 119 11.03 19.98 -25.59
CA GLN A 119 10.44 20.04 -26.93
C GLN A 119 9.47 21.22 -27.09
N MET A 120 8.69 21.53 -26.05
CA MET A 120 7.81 22.69 -26.04
C MET A 120 8.60 24.01 -26.06
N LEU A 121 9.73 24.09 -25.37
CA LEU A 121 10.64 25.24 -25.41
C LEU A 121 11.26 25.44 -26.80
N TYR A 122 11.67 24.35 -27.48
CA TYR A 122 12.15 24.42 -28.86
C TYR A 122 11.11 25.05 -29.81
N ARG A 123 9.81 24.72 -29.66
CA ARG A 123 8.73 25.36 -30.44
C ARG A 123 8.50 26.84 -30.10
N LYS A 124 8.99 27.32 -28.95
CA LYS A 124 8.90 28.74 -28.55
C LYS A 124 10.07 29.58 -29.04
N GLU A 125 11.10 28.99 -29.66
CA GLU A 125 12.08 29.80 -30.41
C GLU A 125 11.35 30.53 -31.54
N PRO A 126 11.34 31.86 -31.53
CA PRO A 126 10.46 32.61 -32.40
C PRO A 126 10.88 32.41 -33.87
N LEU A 127 9.89 32.12 -34.72
CA LEU A 127 9.96 32.22 -36.18
C LEU A 127 10.60 33.55 -36.68
N GLN A 128 10.76 34.54 -35.80
CA GLN A 128 11.48 35.78 -36.04
C GLN A 128 12.98 35.59 -36.33
N GLN A 129 13.65 34.55 -35.82
CA GLN A 129 15.04 34.29 -36.23
C GLN A 129 15.13 33.70 -37.64
N ARG A 130 14.16 32.85 -38.04
CA ARG A 130 14.07 32.36 -39.42
C ARG A 130 13.72 33.46 -40.43
N ALA A 131 12.93 34.46 -40.03
CA ALA A 131 12.65 35.63 -40.86
C ALA A 131 13.87 36.55 -41.06
N LYS A 132 14.75 36.69 -40.06
CA LYS A 132 15.97 37.50 -40.18
C LYS A 132 17.02 36.88 -41.12
N ILE A 133 17.15 35.55 -41.16
CA ILE A 133 18.09 34.88 -42.06
C ILE A 133 17.68 35.05 -43.54
N LYS A 134 16.37 35.15 -43.82
CA LYS A 134 15.87 35.34 -45.19
C LYS A 134 16.10 36.76 -45.74
N ASN A 135 16.31 37.75 -44.87
CA ASN A 135 16.54 39.15 -45.26
C ASN A 135 18.03 39.56 -45.27
N MET A 136 18.96 38.63 -45.01
CA MET A 136 20.41 38.88 -45.10
C MET A 136 21.06 38.40 -46.41
N MET A 137 20.27 37.87 -47.36
CA MET A 137 20.74 37.48 -48.71
C MET A 137 20.17 38.35 -49.82
N THR A 138 20.39 39.67 -49.72
CA THR A 138 20.21 40.61 -50.85
C THR A 138 21.37 41.58 -50.89
#